data_AF-A0A363CXJ5-F1
#
_entry.id   AF-A0A363CXJ5-F1
#
_cell.length_a   1.000
_cell.length_b   1.000
_cell.length_c   1.000
_cell.angle_alpha   90.00
_cell.angle_beta   90.00
_cell.angle_gamma   90.00
#
_symmetry.space_group_name_H-M   'P 1'
#
loop_
_entity.id
_entity.type
_entity.pdbx_description
1 polymer ?
#
loop_
_entity_poly.entity_id
_entity_poly.type
_entity_poly.pdbx_seq_one_letter_code
_entity_poly.pdbx_strand_id
1 'polypeptide(L)'
;MKILILISIICVSLFSWDFNYNELTENETKLTEKLIKIGEPHGLGLELAAIGIIETRLGKYESNNNYICGIHQINTKIAMKRVGSNGDKSKFCNEINTNKNLSSILALNELIYWKKYTRNNMKKMIINYNSGFEKSSHSDEYLRRFMIVYKELKKEKVLHG
;
A
#
# COMPACT_ATOMS: atom_id res chain seq x y z
N MET A 1 -17.05 28.85 25.03
CA MET A 1 -15.75 28.85 24.32
C MET A 1 -14.86 27.65 24.63
N LYS A 2 -14.63 27.28 25.90
CA LYS A 2 -13.74 26.15 26.26
C LYS A 2 -14.20 24.77 25.74
N ILE A 3 -15.51 24.49 25.71
CA ILE A 3 -16.08 23.23 25.20
C ILE A 3 -15.95 23.10 23.68
N LEU A 4 -16.13 24.21 22.93
CA LEU A 4 -15.95 24.23 21.47
C LEU A 4 -14.49 23.99 21.04
N ILE A 5 -13.52 24.51 21.80
CA ILE A 5 -12.09 24.26 21.57
C ILE A 5 -11.75 22.79 21.84
N LEU A 6 -12.33 22.16 22.87
CA LEU A 6 -12.08 20.76 23.20
C LEU A 6 -12.62 19.81 22.12
N ILE A 7 -13.82 20.08 21.58
CA ILE A 7 -14.40 19.29 20.48
C ILE A 7 -13.57 19.44 19.20
N SER A 8 -13.06 20.64 18.92
CA SER A 8 -12.15 20.89 17.79
C SER A 8 -10.85 20.08 17.92
N ILE A 9 -10.23 20.01 19.10
CA ILE A 9 -8.97 19.28 19.35
C ILE A 9 -9.16 17.76 19.22
N ILE A 10 -10.29 17.23 19.69
CA ILE A 10 -10.63 15.80 19.56
C ILE A 10 -10.86 15.41 18.09
N CYS A 11 -11.43 16.29 17.28
CA CYS A 11 -11.60 15.99 15.85
C CYS A 11 -10.27 15.94 15.09
N VAL A 12 -9.24 16.74 15.45
CA VAL A 12 -7.95 16.73 14.72
C VAL A 12 -7.14 15.46 14.98
N SER A 13 -7.27 14.83 16.16
CA SER A 13 -6.56 13.59 16.50
C SER A 13 -7.22 12.33 15.92
N LEU A 14 -8.52 12.36 15.62
CA LEU A 14 -9.22 11.22 15.00
C LEU A 14 -8.90 11.04 13.51
N PHE A 15 -8.38 12.09 12.86
CA PHE A 15 -7.95 12.08 11.46
C PHE A 15 -6.42 12.09 11.28
N SER A 16 -5.64 12.09 12.37
CA SER A 16 -4.20 11.84 12.27
C SER A 16 -4.00 10.35 12.04
N TRP A 17 -3.60 10.01 10.81
CA TRP A 17 -3.19 8.65 10.48
C TRP A 17 -1.81 8.43 11.10
N ASP A 18 -1.78 8.10 12.39
CA ASP A 18 -0.56 7.76 13.11
C ASP A 18 -0.33 6.25 13.01
N PHE A 19 0.85 5.87 12.55
CA PHE A 19 1.28 4.48 12.48
C PHE A 19 2.50 4.33 13.38
N ASN A 20 2.47 3.32 14.23
CA ASN A 20 3.62 2.89 15.01
C ASN A 20 3.90 1.42 14.68
N TYR A 21 5.15 1.10 14.32
CA TYR A 21 5.54 -0.26 13.97
C TYR A 21 5.32 -1.24 15.12
N ASN A 22 5.50 -0.79 16.36
CA ASN A 22 5.33 -1.61 17.56
C ASN A 22 3.86 -2.03 17.82
N GLU A 23 2.90 -1.44 17.11
CA GLU A 23 1.49 -1.84 17.16
C GLU A 23 1.15 -2.98 16.20
N LEU A 24 2.11 -3.42 15.38
CA LEU A 24 1.93 -4.62 14.56
C LEU A 24 1.93 -5.87 15.44
N THR A 25 0.97 -6.75 15.21
CA THR A 25 1.00 -8.11 15.74
C THR A 25 2.17 -8.89 15.16
N GLU A 26 2.59 -9.97 15.82
CA GLU A 26 3.68 -10.82 15.33
C GLU A 26 3.45 -11.30 13.87
N ASN A 27 2.21 -11.65 13.52
CA ASN A 27 1.84 -12.06 12.17
C ASN A 27 1.95 -10.92 11.15
N GLU A 28 1.55 -9.70 11.54
CA GLU A 28 1.69 -8.51 10.71
C GLU A 28 3.17 -8.13 10.53
N THR A 29 3.99 -8.26 11.58
CA THR A 29 5.45 -8.06 11.53
C THR A 29 6.10 -9.05 10.56
N LYS A 30 5.84 -10.35 10.71
CA LYS A 30 6.36 -11.40 9.80
C LYS A 30 5.95 -11.16 8.35
N LEU A 31 4.69 -10.75 8.12
CA LEU A 31 4.23 -10.44 6.77
C LEU A 31 4.92 -9.18 6.24
N THR A 32 5.08 -8.13 7.04
CA THR A 32 5.80 -6.90 6.68
C THR A 32 7.24 -7.21 6.25
N GLU A 33 7.98 -7.99 7.04
CA GLU A 33 9.34 -8.44 6.69
C GLU A 33 9.38 -9.25 5.39
N LYS A 34 8.39 -10.13 5.19
CA LYS A 34 8.26 -10.90 3.96
C LYS A 34 8.06 -9.99 2.74
N LEU A 35 7.21 -8.97 2.85
CA LEU A 35 7.00 -7.99 1.78
C LEU A 35 8.27 -7.19 1.49
N ILE A 36 9.01 -6.79 2.54
CA ILE A 36 10.32 -6.12 2.38
C ILE A 36 11.26 -7.01 1.55
N LYS A 37 11.40 -8.29 1.92
CA LYS A 37 12.24 -9.26 1.21
C LYS A 37 11.83 -9.47 -0.25
N ILE A 38 10.52 -9.49 -0.54
CA ILE A 38 10.01 -9.62 -1.92
C ILE A 38 10.41 -8.41 -2.78
N GLY A 39 10.32 -7.18 -2.26
CA GLY A 39 10.63 -5.97 -3.03
C GLY A 39 12.12 -5.56 -3.03
N GLU A 40 12.92 -6.09 -2.12
CA GLU A 40 14.34 -5.71 -1.93
C GLU A 40 15.21 -5.89 -3.19
N PRO A 41 15.10 -6.98 -3.97
CA PRO A 41 15.87 -7.13 -5.22
C PRO A 41 15.64 -6.00 -6.25
N HIS A 42 14.53 -5.27 -6.13
CA HIS A 42 14.18 -4.14 -7.00
C HIS A 42 14.36 -2.77 -6.33
N GLY A 43 14.90 -2.73 -5.11
CA GLY A 43 14.97 -1.53 -4.27
C GLY A 43 13.59 -0.94 -4.01
N LEU A 44 12.60 -1.80 -3.73
CA LEU A 44 11.19 -1.46 -3.53
C LEU A 44 10.59 -2.16 -2.28
N GLY A 45 11.43 -2.72 -1.39
CA GLY A 45 10.98 -3.52 -0.25
C GLY A 45 10.13 -2.73 0.74
N LEU A 46 10.61 -1.55 1.15
CA LEU A 46 9.89 -0.68 2.09
C LEU A 46 8.62 -0.13 1.45
N GLU A 47 8.66 0.20 0.17
CA GLU A 47 7.54 0.71 -0.61
C GLU A 47 6.41 -0.35 -0.70
N LEU A 48 6.76 -1.59 -1.02
CA LEU A 48 5.80 -2.70 -1.12
C LEU A 48 5.13 -2.98 0.23
N ALA A 49 5.93 -3.07 1.31
CA ALA A 49 5.42 -3.28 2.65
C ALA A 49 4.52 -2.12 3.12
N ALA A 50 4.91 -0.87 2.87
CA ALA A 50 4.12 0.29 3.22
C ALA A 50 2.76 0.30 2.51
N ILE A 51 2.71 -0.07 1.23
CA ILE A 51 1.46 -0.20 0.47
C ILE A 51 0.55 -1.25 1.10
N GLY A 52 1.06 -2.45 1.43
CA GLY A 52 0.26 -3.49 2.09
C GLY A 52 -0.36 -3.02 3.42
N ILE A 53 0.34 -2.18 4.18
CA ILE A 53 -0.15 -1.61 5.44
C ILE A 53 -1.23 -0.54 5.19
N ILE A 54 -1.01 0.42 4.28
CA ILE A 54 -1.97 1.53 4.07
C ILE A 54 -3.25 1.09 3.35
N GLU A 55 -3.18 0.08 2.49
CA GLU A 55 -4.31 -0.36 1.68
C GLU A 55 -5.32 -1.16 2.49
N THR A 56 -4.85 -2.15 3.26
CA THR A 56 -5.75 -3.12 3.92
C THR A 56 -5.33 -3.47 5.34
N ARG A 57 -4.30 -2.80 5.88
CA ARG A 57 -3.61 -3.24 7.09
C ARG A 57 -3.22 -4.72 6.98
N LEU A 58 -2.50 -5.04 5.90
CA LEU A 58 -1.98 -6.39 5.61
C LEU A 58 -3.08 -7.47 5.49
N GLY A 59 -4.28 -7.06 5.07
CA GLY A 59 -5.46 -7.90 4.90
C GLY A 59 -6.40 -7.96 6.10
N LYS A 60 -6.19 -7.14 7.15
CA LYS A 60 -7.12 -7.03 8.28
C LYS A 60 -8.44 -6.37 7.88
N TYR A 61 -8.40 -5.47 6.92
CA TYR A 61 -9.58 -4.82 6.35
C TYR A 61 -9.79 -5.32 4.93
N GLU A 62 -10.93 -5.96 4.70
CA GLU A 62 -11.32 -6.42 3.38
C GLU A 62 -11.82 -5.25 2.53
N SER A 63 -11.66 -5.38 1.22
CA SER A 63 -12.23 -4.46 0.24
C SER A 63 -13.46 -5.09 -0.38
N ASN A 64 -14.58 -4.37 -0.37
CA ASN A 64 -15.85 -4.83 -0.94
C ASN A 64 -15.90 -4.64 -2.48
N ASN A 65 -14.74 -4.59 -3.14
CA ASN A 65 -14.63 -4.28 -4.56
C ASN A 65 -14.32 -5.53 -5.40
N ASN A 66 -15.16 -5.81 -6.40
CA ASN A 66 -15.03 -7.00 -7.25
C ASN A 66 -13.91 -6.91 -8.30
N TYR A 67 -13.20 -5.78 -8.39
CA TYR A 67 -12.09 -5.58 -9.34
C TYR A 67 -10.84 -4.95 -8.71
N ILE A 68 -10.84 -4.67 -7.41
CA ILE A 68 -9.68 -4.19 -6.63
C ILE A 68 -9.43 -5.18 -5.50
N CYS A 69 -8.36 -5.97 -5.62
CA CYS A 69 -8.27 -7.25 -4.90
C CYS A 69 -6.94 -7.42 -4.15
N GLY A 70 -7.00 -8.19 -3.06
CA GLY A 70 -5.86 -8.55 -2.22
C GLY A 70 -5.36 -7.43 -1.32
N ILE A 71 -4.30 -7.73 -0.58
CA ILE A 71 -3.78 -6.87 0.48
C ILE A 71 -3.17 -5.56 -0.05
N HIS A 72 -2.82 -5.52 -1.34
CA HIS A 72 -2.28 -4.33 -2.03
C HIS A 72 -3.29 -3.66 -2.97
N GLN A 73 -4.57 -4.06 -2.93
CA GLN A 73 -5.65 -3.45 -3.72
C GLN A 73 -5.34 -3.38 -5.22
N ILE A 74 -5.04 -4.53 -5.80
CA ILE A 74 -4.68 -4.68 -7.21
C ILE A 74 -5.90 -4.50 -8.11
N ASN A 75 -5.83 -3.56 -9.05
CA ASN A 75 -6.83 -3.43 -10.10
C ASN A 75 -6.69 -4.60 -11.12
N THR A 76 -7.65 -5.53 -11.13
CA THR A 76 -7.60 -6.74 -11.96
C THR A 76 -7.57 -6.42 -13.45
N LYS A 77 -8.26 -5.38 -13.91
CA LYS A 77 -8.24 -4.96 -15.32
C LYS A 77 -6.83 -4.56 -15.75
N ILE A 78 -6.12 -3.79 -14.91
CA ILE A 78 -4.75 -3.36 -15.21
C ILE A 78 -3.81 -4.56 -15.15
N ALA A 79 -3.85 -5.33 -14.07
CA ALA A 79 -2.99 -6.49 -13.87
C ALA A 79 -3.12 -7.52 -15.02
N MET A 80 -4.35 -7.84 -15.44
CA MET A 80 -4.60 -8.74 -16.56
C MET A 80 -4.06 -8.19 -17.89
N LYS A 81 -4.22 -6.88 -18.13
CA LYS A 81 -3.66 -6.21 -19.31
C LYS A 81 -2.12 -6.33 -19.35
N ARG A 82 -1.43 -6.21 -18.20
CA ARG A 82 0.04 -6.35 -18.13
C ARG A 82 0.52 -7.73 -18.51
N VAL A 83 -0.22 -8.76 -18.12
CA VAL A 83 0.12 -10.17 -18.42
C VAL A 83 -0.49 -10.66 -19.73
N GLY A 84 -1.12 -9.79 -20.52
CA GLY A 84 -1.70 -10.14 -21.82
C GLY A 84 -2.90 -11.10 -21.75
N SER A 85 -3.62 -11.13 -20.62
CA SER A 85 -4.75 -12.04 -20.40
C SER A 85 -6.09 -11.32 -20.52
N ASN A 86 -7.07 -11.98 -21.16
CA ASN A 86 -8.47 -11.56 -21.22
C ASN A 86 -9.40 -12.53 -20.47
N GLY A 87 -8.85 -13.32 -19.53
CA GLY A 87 -9.61 -14.30 -18.74
C GLY A 87 -10.64 -13.71 -17.77
N ASP A 88 -11.20 -14.57 -16.92
CA ASP A 88 -12.21 -14.19 -15.94
C ASP A 88 -11.61 -13.34 -14.79
N LYS A 89 -12.03 -12.07 -14.74
CA LYS A 89 -11.60 -11.10 -13.73
C LYS A 89 -12.06 -11.44 -12.31
N SER A 90 -13.24 -12.03 -12.16
CA SER A 90 -13.78 -12.41 -10.84
C SER A 90 -12.99 -13.59 -10.29
N LYS A 91 -12.74 -14.60 -11.11
CA LYS A 91 -11.87 -15.72 -10.74
C LYS A 91 -10.47 -15.25 -10.36
N PHE A 92 -9.89 -14.34 -11.15
CA PHE A 92 -8.58 -13.76 -10.86
C PHE A 92 -8.58 -12.92 -9.56
N CYS A 93 -9.63 -12.14 -9.33
CA CYS A 93 -9.79 -11.39 -8.06
C CYS A 93 -9.81 -12.32 -6.85
N ASN A 94 -10.58 -13.41 -6.91
CA ASN A 94 -10.65 -14.41 -5.84
C ASN A 94 -9.29 -15.05 -5.56
N GLU A 95 -8.51 -15.32 -6.61
CA GLU A 95 -7.14 -15.83 -6.47
C GLU A 95 -6.23 -14.81 -5.77
N ILE A 96 -6.30 -13.53 -6.15
CA ILE A 96 -5.51 -12.45 -5.52
C ILE A 96 -5.91 -12.26 -4.05
N ASN A 97 -7.20 -12.34 -3.71
CA ASN A 97 -7.71 -12.19 -2.35
C ASN A 97 -7.20 -13.29 -1.41
N THR A 98 -7.10 -14.52 -1.91
CA THR A 98 -6.68 -15.69 -1.11
C THR A 98 -5.17 -15.90 -1.12
N ASN A 99 -4.45 -15.31 -2.08
CA ASN A 99 -3.00 -15.47 -2.24
C ASN A 99 -2.25 -14.15 -2.03
N LYS A 100 -1.79 -13.92 -0.79
CA LYS A 100 -1.00 -12.75 -0.41
C LYS A 100 0.30 -12.61 -1.23
N ASN A 101 0.94 -13.72 -1.60
CA ASN A 101 2.15 -13.67 -2.44
C ASN A 101 1.83 -13.17 -3.85
N LEU A 102 0.76 -13.68 -4.46
CA LEU A 102 0.31 -13.21 -5.77
C LEU A 102 -0.03 -11.72 -5.75
N SER A 103 -0.77 -11.26 -4.73
CA SER A 103 -1.05 -9.84 -4.53
C SER A 103 0.24 -9.01 -4.46
N SER A 104 1.26 -9.50 -3.74
CA SER A 104 2.56 -8.82 -3.59
C SER A 104 3.35 -8.75 -4.88
N ILE A 105 3.37 -9.82 -5.68
CA ILE A 105 4.08 -9.87 -6.96
C ILE A 105 3.43 -8.91 -7.97
N LEU A 106 2.09 -8.87 -8.03
CA LEU A 106 1.37 -7.95 -8.90
C LEU A 106 1.59 -6.49 -8.49
N ALA A 107 1.57 -6.19 -7.19
CA ALA A 107 1.89 -4.86 -6.67
C ALA A 107 3.31 -4.44 -7.04
N LEU A 108 4.29 -5.34 -6.86
CA LEU A 108 5.68 -5.09 -7.19
C LEU A 108 5.86 -4.80 -8.69
N ASN A 109 5.17 -5.54 -9.56
CA ASN A 109 5.21 -5.30 -11.01
C ASN A 109 4.68 -3.90 -11.37
N GLU A 110 3.58 -3.45 -10.74
CA GLU A 110 3.07 -2.08 -10.94
C GLU A 110 4.04 -1.04 -10.38
N LEU A 111 4.65 -1.25 -9.22
CA LEU A 111 5.69 -0.36 -8.68
C LEU A 111 6.90 -0.26 -9.61
N ILE A 112 7.37 -1.38 -10.18
CA ILE A 112 8.49 -1.40 -11.14
C ILE A 112 8.12 -0.59 -12.39
N TYR A 113 6.91 -0.78 -12.92
CA TYR A 113 6.41 0.00 -14.04
C TYR A 113 6.43 1.51 -13.73
N TRP A 114 5.86 1.91 -12.59
CA TRP A 114 5.79 3.31 -12.21
C TRP A 114 7.16 3.90 -11.88
N LYS A 115 8.06 3.14 -11.24
CA LYS A 115 9.46 3.49 -10.99
C LYS A 115 10.17 3.87 -12.29
N LYS A 116 9.99 3.06 -13.34
CA LYS A 116 10.52 3.34 -14.68
C LYS A 116 9.90 4.59 -15.28
N TYR A 117 8.57 4.70 -15.25
CA TYR A 117 7.84 5.83 -15.83
C TYR A 117 8.22 7.18 -15.18
N THR A 118 8.37 7.20 -13.86
CA THR A 118 8.63 8.43 -13.09
C THR A 118 10.12 8.72 -12.91
N ARG A 119 11.00 7.94 -13.55
CA ARG A 119 12.47 8.05 -13.44
C ARG A 119 12.94 8.02 -12.00
N ASN A 120 12.50 6.99 -11.26
CA ASN A 120 12.81 6.78 -9.83
C ASN A 120 12.28 7.87 -8.87
N ASN A 121 11.37 8.75 -9.30
CA ASN A 121 10.74 9.69 -8.38
C ASN A 121 9.69 8.96 -7.51
N MET A 122 10.06 8.65 -6.27
CA MET A 122 9.22 7.88 -5.33
C MET A 122 7.84 8.53 -5.12
N LYS A 123 7.77 9.84 -4.89
CA LYS A 123 6.49 10.52 -4.66
C LYS A 123 5.54 10.34 -5.85
N LYS A 124 6.04 10.56 -7.07
CA LYS A 124 5.26 10.34 -8.30
C LYS A 124 4.92 8.86 -8.50
N MET A 125 5.83 7.96 -8.19
CA MET A 125 5.62 6.52 -8.31
C MET A 125 4.46 6.04 -7.43
N ILE A 126 4.42 6.47 -6.17
CA ILE A 126 3.38 6.10 -5.21
C ILE A 126 2.03 6.75 -5.57
N ILE A 127 2.03 8.02 -5.97
CA ILE A 127 0.83 8.69 -6.49
C ILE A 127 0.26 7.92 -7.69
N ASN A 128 1.13 7.55 -8.64
CA ASN A 128 0.69 6.86 -9.84
C ASN A 128 0.29 5.40 -9.59
N TYR A 129 0.86 4.74 -8.58
CA TYR A 129 0.38 3.42 -8.14
C TYR A 129 -1.09 3.50 -7.70
N ASN A 130 -1.43 4.51 -6.90
CA ASN A 130 -2.79 4.69 -6.39
C ASN A 130 -3.79 5.16 -7.46
N SER A 131 -3.38 6.11 -8.30
CA SER A 131 -4.32 6.88 -9.14
C SER A 131 -4.03 6.82 -10.65
N GLY A 132 -3.04 6.04 -11.06
CA GLY A 132 -2.64 5.96 -12.46
C GLY A 132 -2.04 7.27 -12.96
N PHE A 133 -2.51 7.76 -14.10
CA PHE A 133 -2.04 9.03 -14.67
C PHE A 133 -2.81 10.26 -14.15
N GLU A 134 -3.89 10.05 -13.39
CA GLU A 134 -4.77 11.11 -12.93
C GLU A 134 -4.37 11.56 -11.52
N LYS A 135 -3.98 12.83 -11.36
CA LYS A 135 -3.67 13.37 -10.03
C LYS A 135 -4.93 13.99 -9.41
N SER A 136 -5.21 13.66 -8.15
CA SER A 136 -6.28 14.26 -7.36
C SER A 136 -5.82 14.57 -5.92
N SER A 137 -6.66 15.27 -5.14
CA SER A 137 -6.44 15.46 -3.71
C SER A 137 -6.39 14.15 -2.92
N HIS A 138 -7.12 13.13 -3.39
CA HIS A 138 -7.06 11.77 -2.83
C HIS A 138 -5.66 11.15 -2.98
N SER A 139 -4.99 11.40 -4.11
CA SER A 139 -3.63 10.92 -4.34
C SER A 139 -2.60 11.56 -3.39
N ASP A 140 -2.81 12.83 -3.01
CA ASP A 140 -1.95 13.52 -2.06
C ASP A 140 -2.14 12.98 -0.63
N GLU A 141 -3.38 12.67 -0.23
CA GLU A 141 -3.66 12.02 1.06
C GLU A 141 -3.10 10.60 1.12
N TYR A 142 -3.22 9.83 0.03
CA TYR A 142 -2.59 8.52 -0.09
C TYR A 142 -1.07 8.60 0.10
N LEU A 143 -0.41 9.55 -0.58
CA LEU A 143 1.02 9.78 -0.42
C LEU A 143 1.37 10.19 1.02
N ARG A 144 0.55 11.02 1.68
CA ARG A 144 0.77 11.40 3.08
C ARG A 144 0.80 10.17 3.98
N ARG A 145 -0.23 9.32 3.90
CA ARG A 145 -0.34 8.07 4.68
C ARG A 145 0.83 7.12 4.38
N PHE A 146 1.17 6.95 3.10
CA PHE A 146 2.33 6.18 2.68
C PHE A 146 3.62 6.68 3.34
N MET A 147 3.88 8.00 3.32
CA MET A 147 5.11 8.58 3.87
C MET A 147 5.23 8.40 5.37
N ILE A 148 4.10 8.30 6.10
CA ILE A 148 4.11 8.00 7.53
C ILE A 148 4.58 6.57 7.75
N VAL A 149 3.96 5.57 7.11
CA VAL A 149 4.38 4.16 7.22
C VAL A 149 5.83 3.98 6.79
N TYR A 150 6.19 4.53 5.63
CA TYR A 150 7.50 4.37 5.03
C TYR A 150 8.61 4.86 5.97
N LYS A 151 8.40 6.00 6.63
CA LYS A 151 9.38 6.55 7.58
C LYS A 151 9.55 5.66 8.81
N GLU A 152 8.46 5.13 9.35
CA GLU A 152 8.51 4.20 10.48
C GLU A 152 9.23 2.91 10.09
N LEU A 153 8.84 2.26 8.98
CA LEU A 153 9.53 1.06 8.48
C LEU A 153 11.03 1.31 8.23
N LYS A 154 11.38 2.50 7.72
CA LYS A 154 12.77 2.87 7.49
C LYS A 154 13.56 3.01 8.80
N LYS A 155 12.97 3.59 9.85
CA LYS A 155 13.60 3.68 11.17
C LYS A 155 13.89 2.29 11.72
N GLU A 156 12.90 1.41 11.69
CA GLU A 156 13.02 0.03 12.19
C GLU A 156 14.05 -0.78 11.42
N LYS A 157 14.11 -0.65 10.08
CA LYS A 157 15.15 -1.31 9.28
C LYS A 157 16.56 -0.85 9.64
N VAL A 158 16.74 0.41 10.05
CA VAL A 158 18.05 0.95 10.48
C VAL A 158 18.41 0.48 11.89
N LEU A 159 17.43 0.28 12.77
CA LEU A 159 17.65 -0.17 14.15
C LEU A 159 17.99 -1.67 14.24
N HIS A 160 17.53 -2.46 13.28
CA HIS A 160 17.58 -3.93 13.34
C HIS A 160 18.30 -4.60 12.15
N GLY A 161 18.87 -3.83 11.22
CA GLY A 161 19.62 -4.32 10.05
C GLY A 161 21.10 -4.00 10.14
#